data_AF-A0A2C9LA37-F1
#
_entry.id   AF-A0A2C9LA37-F1
#
_cell.length_a   1.000
_cell.length_b   1.000
_cell.length_c   1.000
_cell.angle_alpha   90.00
_cell.angle_beta   90.00
_cell.angle_gamma   90.00
#
_symmetry.space_group_name_H-M   'P 1'
#
loop_
_entity.id
_entity.type
_entity.pdbx_description
1 polymer ?
#
loop_
_entity_poly.entity_id
_entity_poly.type
_entity_poly.pdbx_seq_one_letter_code
_entity_poly.pdbx_strand_id
1 'polypeptide(L)'
;MWWLAEQRNSQGGFPTARCSIIALNALAVFAEKTYRNNFNMKITAKVAPQKMLQYRIDRTNALILQSGEVSDVPAQVQIEATGSGLVLAQIAVSFNVESEIFRTTFDLKVTLVEESMNYFILQTCTK
;
A
#
# COMPACT_ATOMS: atom_id res chain seq x y z
N MET A 1 -1.70 -5.86 15.95
CA MET A 1 -1.96 -6.10 14.51
C MET A 1 -1.74 -4.88 13.64
N TRP A 2 -1.96 -3.69 14.18
CA TRP A 2 -1.66 -2.41 13.52
C TRP A 2 -0.32 -2.42 12.76
N TRP A 3 0.77 -2.75 13.46
CA TRP A 3 2.11 -2.80 12.87
C TRP A 3 2.20 -3.70 11.62
N LEU A 4 1.55 -4.87 11.63
CA LEU A 4 1.57 -5.78 10.48
C LEU A 4 0.77 -5.20 9.31
N ALA A 5 -0.35 -4.53 9.58
CA ALA A 5 -1.14 -3.87 8.54
C ALA A 5 -0.38 -2.72 7.86
N GLU A 6 0.50 -2.02 8.60
CA GLU A 6 1.37 -0.95 8.07
C GLU A 6 2.45 -1.46 7.11
N GLN A 7 2.88 -2.71 7.23
CA GLN A 7 3.89 -3.29 6.32
C GLN A 7 3.32 -3.69 4.96
N ARG A 8 2.02 -3.49 4.72
CA ARG A 8 1.32 -3.89 3.50
C ARG A 8 1.54 -2.87 2.39
N ASN A 9 1.89 -3.32 1.19
CA ASN A 9 2.06 -2.47 0.03
C ASN A 9 0.70 -2.04 -0.56
N SER A 10 0.72 -1.11 -1.54
CA SER A 10 -0.50 -0.59 -2.20
C SER A 10 -1.33 -1.66 -2.94
N GLN A 11 -0.73 -2.81 -3.25
CA GLN A 11 -1.38 -3.93 -3.92
C GLN A 11 -1.88 -5.01 -2.94
N GLY A 12 -1.72 -4.80 -1.62
CA GLY A 12 -2.16 -5.73 -0.59
C GLY A 12 -1.19 -6.88 -0.29
N GLY A 13 0.01 -6.86 -0.85
CA GLY A 13 1.12 -7.78 -0.54
C GLY A 13 2.09 -7.23 0.51
N PHE A 14 3.14 -7.97 0.81
CA PHE A 14 4.23 -7.56 1.71
C PHE A 14 5.56 -7.51 0.95
N PRO A 15 6.61 -6.86 1.50
CA PRO A 15 7.84 -6.57 0.76
C PRO A 15 8.54 -7.79 0.13
N THR A 16 8.35 -8.98 0.71
CA THR A 16 8.86 -10.23 0.13
C THR A 16 7.77 -11.30 0.04
N ALA A 17 7.97 -12.29 -0.83
CA ALA A 17 7.02 -13.40 -0.98
C ALA A 17 6.85 -14.21 0.32
N ARG A 18 7.95 -14.49 1.05
CA ARG A 18 7.89 -15.21 2.34
C ARG A 18 7.16 -14.40 3.40
N CYS A 19 7.43 -13.10 3.47
CA CYS A 19 6.70 -12.19 4.36
C CYS A 19 5.22 -12.15 4.00
N SER A 20 4.87 -12.20 2.71
CA SER A 20 3.47 -12.20 2.26
C SER A 20 2.72 -13.44 2.75
N ILE A 21 3.30 -14.63 2.61
CA ILE A 21 2.67 -15.88 3.06
C ILE A 21 2.41 -15.85 4.57
N ILE A 22 3.44 -15.51 5.36
CA ILE A 22 3.34 -15.51 6.83
C ILE A 22 2.36 -14.44 7.32
N ALA A 23 2.44 -13.23 6.75
CA ALA A 23 1.59 -12.13 7.17
C ALA A 23 0.13 -12.34 6.77
N LEU A 24 -0.15 -12.86 5.57
CA LEU A 24 -1.51 -13.19 5.15
C LEU A 24 -2.12 -14.30 6.02
N ASN A 25 -1.34 -15.30 6.41
CA ASN A 25 -1.79 -16.33 7.34
C ASN A 25 -2.17 -15.73 8.71
N ALA A 26 -1.31 -14.86 9.27
CA ALA A 26 -1.60 -14.19 10.54
C ALA A 26 -2.85 -13.30 10.46
N LEU A 27 -3.05 -12.59 9.34
CA LEU A 27 -4.24 -11.77 9.10
C LEU A 27 -5.51 -12.62 8.96
N ALA A 28 -5.43 -13.79 8.32
CA ALA A 28 -6.56 -14.70 8.18
C ALA A 28 -7.03 -15.24 9.54
N VAL A 29 -6.11 -15.71 10.37
CA VAL A 29 -6.41 -16.20 11.74
C VAL A 29 -7.02 -15.10 12.60
N PHE A 30 -6.57 -13.85 12.45
CA PHE A 30 -7.19 -12.74 13.16
C PHE A 30 -8.58 -12.40 12.65
N ALA A 31 -8.76 -12.37 11.32
CA ALA A 31 -10.04 -12.08 10.71
C ALA A 31 -11.08 -13.09 11.19
N GLU A 32 -10.74 -14.38 11.26
CA GLU A 32 -11.59 -15.42 11.82
C GLU A 32 -11.99 -15.12 13.27
N LYS A 33 -11.04 -14.76 14.14
CA LYS A 33 -11.30 -14.48 15.57
C LYS A 33 -12.07 -13.20 15.84
N THR A 34 -11.99 -12.22 14.95
CA THR A 34 -12.61 -10.90 15.13
C THR A 34 -13.86 -10.71 14.31
N TYR A 35 -14.16 -11.64 13.40
CA TYR A 35 -15.34 -11.60 12.57
C TYR A 35 -16.61 -11.53 13.42
N ARG A 36 -17.50 -10.62 13.04
CA ARG A 36 -18.85 -10.52 13.60
C ARG A 36 -19.84 -10.50 12.46
N ASN A 37 -20.91 -11.29 12.63
CA ASN A 37 -21.97 -11.34 11.63
C ASN A 37 -22.62 -9.95 11.50
N ASN A 38 -22.91 -9.23 12.59
CA ASN A 38 -23.55 -7.91 12.50
C ASN A 38 -22.56 -6.78 12.15
N PHE A 39 -22.14 -6.74 10.90
CA PHE A 39 -21.20 -5.78 10.34
C PHE A 39 -21.94 -4.70 9.54
N ASN A 40 -21.84 -3.45 9.99
CA ASN A 40 -22.38 -2.27 9.32
C ASN A 40 -21.56 -1.05 9.76
N MET A 41 -20.74 -0.53 8.86
CA MET A 41 -19.86 0.59 9.14
C MET A 41 -19.98 1.68 8.08
N LYS A 42 -19.92 2.92 8.56
CA LYS A 42 -19.80 4.12 7.73
C LYS A 42 -18.41 4.72 7.96
N ILE A 43 -17.64 4.81 6.89
CA ILE A 43 -16.33 5.44 6.85
C ILE A 43 -16.44 6.77 6.10
N THR A 44 -15.91 7.84 6.69
CA THR A 44 -15.82 9.16 6.08
C THR A 44 -14.36 9.59 6.06
N ALA A 45 -13.79 9.82 4.89
CA ALA A 45 -12.47 10.42 4.74
C ALA A 45 -12.63 11.88 4.28
N LYS A 46 -12.22 12.82 5.13
CA LYS A 46 -12.18 14.25 4.83
C LYS A 46 -10.76 14.59 4.36
N VAL A 47 -10.66 15.14 3.17
CA VAL A 47 -9.41 15.50 2.50
C VAL A 47 -9.42 17.01 2.30
N ALA A 48 -8.52 17.72 2.97
CA ALA A 48 -8.39 19.16 2.83
C ALA A 48 -8.05 19.54 1.37
N PRO A 49 -8.61 20.63 0.81
CA PRO A 49 -9.47 21.63 1.46
C PRO A 49 -10.98 21.33 1.42
N GLN A 50 -11.49 20.52 0.47
CA GLN A 50 -12.94 20.38 0.25
C GLN A 50 -13.43 18.99 -0.20
N LYS A 51 -12.55 17.99 -0.30
CA LYS A 51 -12.96 16.66 -0.79
C LYS A 51 -13.40 15.78 0.37
N MET A 52 -14.55 15.12 0.22
CA MET A 52 -15.06 14.15 1.19
C MET A 52 -15.42 12.85 0.47
N LEU A 53 -14.87 11.74 0.95
CA LEU A 53 -15.16 10.40 0.48
C LEU A 53 -15.94 9.67 1.56
N GLN A 54 -17.08 9.07 1.20
CA GLN A 54 -17.91 8.34 2.15
C GLN A 54 -18.20 6.94 1.64
N TYR A 55 -17.95 5.96 2.49
CA TYR A 55 -18.13 4.55 2.19
C TYR A 55 -19.05 3.90 3.24
N ARG A 56 -19.99 3.08 2.77
CA ARG A 56 -20.82 2.24 3.64
C ARG A 56 -20.47 0.79 3.36
N ILE A 57 -19.95 0.12 4.37
CA ILE A 57 -19.54 -1.28 4.28
C ILE A 57 -20.51 -2.10 5.12
N ASP A 58 -21.09 -3.13 4.50
CA ASP A 58 -21.93 -4.15 5.11
C ASP A 58 -21.53 -5.54 4.60
N ARG A 59 -22.30 -6.59 4.92
CA ARG A 59 -21.96 -7.96 4.50
C ARG A 59 -21.91 -8.15 2.99
N THR A 60 -22.67 -7.37 2.23
CA THR A 60 -22.79 -7.55 0.78
C THR A 60 -21.54 -7.06 0.04
N ASN A 61 -20.79 -6.14 0.64
CA ASN A 61 -19.61 -5.52 0.03
C ASN A 61 -18.34 -5.60 0.89
N ALA A 62 -18.35 -6.40 1.97
CA ALA A 62 -17.23 -6.53 2.92
C ALA A 62 -15.89 -6.97 2.28
N LEU A 63 -15.95 -7.71 1.16
CA LEU A 63 -14.77 -8.19 0.43
C LEU A 63 -14.46 -7.37 -0.84
N ILE A 64 -15.24 -6.31 -1.10
CA ILE A 64 -15.07 -5.46 -2.27
C ILE A 64 -14.22 -4.27 -1.88
N LEU A 65 -13.12 -4.06 -2.61
CA LEU A 65 -12.27 -2.89 -2.43
C LEU A 65 -13.04 -1.63 -2.79
N GLN A 66 -13.13 -0.70 -1.84
CA GLN A 66 -13.65 0.66 -2.06
C GLN A 66 -12.46 1.62 -2.02
N SER A 67 -12.22 2.34 -3.12
CA SER A 67 -11.10 3.28 -3.24
C SER A 67 -11.59 4.66 -3.69
N GLY A 68 -10.72 5.65 -3.56
CA GLY A 68 -10.95 7.00 -4.03
C GLY A 68 -9.62 7.72 -4.18
N GLU A 69 -9.47 8.48 -5.25
CA GLU A 69 -8.23 9.19 -5.52
C GLU A 69 -8.16 10.51 -4.75
N VAL A 70 -6.96 10.93 -4.38
CA VAL A 70 -6.67 12.25 -3.82
C VAL A 70 -5.69 12.92 -4.78
N SER A 71 -6.18 13.88 -5.54
CA SER A 71 -5.44 14.50 -6.64
C SER A 71 -4.47 15.59 -6.15
N ASP A 72 -4.86 16.33 -5.11
CA ASP A 72 -4.06 17.42 -4.55
C ASP A 72 -3.18 16.87 -3.43
N VAL A 73 -1.88 16.72 -3.69
CA VAL A 73 -0.89 16.25 -2.70
C VAL A 73 0.21 17.31 -2.50
N PRO A 74 0.72 17.51 -1.27
CA PRO A 74 0.34 16.82 -0.03
C PRO A 74 -1.03 17.27 0.51
N ALA A 75 -1.82 16.31 0.98
CA ALA A 75 -3.14 16.54 1.55
C ALA A 75 -3.23 16.02 2.98
N GLN A 76 -3.95 16.74 3.83
CA GLN A 76 -4.34 16.25 5.14
C GLN A 76 -5.61 15.41 5.01
N VAL A 77 -5.54 14.16 5.42
CA VAL A 77 -6.65 13.20 5.39
C VAL A 77 -7.06 12.85 6.82
N GLN A 78 -8.33 13.10 7.17
CA GLN A 78 -8.94 12.68 8.42
C GLN A 78 -9.95 11.57 8.15
N ILE A 79 -9.77 10.41 8.77
CA ILE A 79 -10.67 9.25 8.63
C ILE A 79 -11.52 9.12 9.89
N GLU A 80 -12.83 9.11 9.72
CA GLU A 80 -13.82 8.88 10.76
C GLU A 80 -14.59 7.59 10.46
N ALA A 81 -14.72 6.71 11.44
CA ALA A 81 -15.45 5.45 11.33
C ALA A 81 -16.55 5.38 12.38
N THR A 82 -17.77 5.01 11.97
CA THR A 82 -18.93 4.85 12.85
C THR A 82 -19.66 3.55 12.52
N GLY A 83 -20.21 2.89 13.55
CA GLY A 83 -20.93 1.62 13.40
C GLY A 83 -20.26 0.46 14.13
N SER A 84 -20.50 -0.77 13.67
CA SER A 84 -19.99 -2.00 14.29
C SER A 84 -19.31 -2.86 13.24
N GLY A 85 -18.04 -3.19 13.46
CA GLY A 85 -17.26 -4.00 12.55
C GLY A 85 -15.75 -3.80 12.63
N LEU A 86 -15.04 -4.40 11.67
CA LEU A 86 -13.62 -4.21 11.43
C LEU A 86 -13.39 -3.84 9.96
N VAL A 87 -12.64 -2.77 9.70
CA VAL A 87 -12.21 -2.36 8.35
C VAL A 87 -10.73 -2.07 8.38
N LEU A 88 -10.07 -2.43 7.27
CA LEU A 88 -8.72 -1.99 6.97
C LEU A 88 -8.80 -0.76 6.07
N ALA A 89 -8.39 0.40 6.58
CA ALA A 89 -8.22 1.61 5.78
C ALA A 89 -6.74 1.75 5.40
N GLN A 90 -6.47 2.09 4.13
CA GLN A 90 -5.12 2.24 3.61
C GLN A 90 -5.03 3.52 2.78
N ILE A 91 -3.93 4.25 2.95
CA ILE A 91 -3.57 5.40 2.12
C ILE A 91 -2.33 5.00 1.33
N ALA A 92 -2.41 5.11 0.01
CA ALA A 92 -1.29 4.88 -0.90
C ALA A 92 -0.85 6.22 -1.48
N VAL A 93 0.46 6.50 -1.43
CA VAL A 93 1.05 7.73 -1.97
C VAL A 93 2.06 7.34 -3.03
N SER A 94 1.92 7.93 -4.21
CA SER A 94 2.87 7.81 -5.32
C SER A 94 3.53 9.16 -5.54
N PHE A 95 4.86 9.19 -5.59
CA PHE A 95 5.63 10.41 -5.80
C PHE A 95 6.86 10.12 -6.67
N ASN A 96 7.27 11.12 -7.45
CA ASN A 96 8.51 11.06 -8.21
C ASN A 96 9.67 11.48 -7.32
N VAL A 97 10.82 10.84 -7.51
CA VAL A 97 12.06 11.12 -6.79
C VAL A 97 13.13 11.49 -7.79
N GLU A 98 13.83 12.59 -7.56
CA GLU A 98 14.81 13.15 -8.52
C GLU A 98 16.11 12.34 -8.58
N SER A 99 16.42 11.59 -7.51
CA SER A 99 17.50 10.62 -7.46
C SER A 99 17.08 9.43 -6.61
N GLU A 100 17.72 8.27 -6.82
CA GLU A 100 17.47 7.09 -6.00
C GLU A 100 17.74 7.43 -4.52
N ILE A 101 16.69 7.40 -3.69
CA ILE A 101 16.78 7.62 -2.24
C ILE A 101 17.53 6.45 -1.55
N PHE A 102 17.89 5.42 -2.31
CA PHE A 102 18.48 4.22 -1.78
C PHE A 102 19.99 4.35 -1.67
N ARG A 103 20.48 4.25 -0.43
CA ARG A 103 21.85 3.78 -0.22
C ARG A 103 21.89 2.32 -0.65
N THR A 104 22.56 2.04 -1.76
CA THR A 104 22.78 0.65 -2.18
C THR A 104 23.54 -0.06 -1.06
N THR A 105 23.01 -1.19 -0.60
CA THR A 105 23.69 -2.00 0.43
C THR A 105 24.93 -2.71 -0.13
N PHE A 106 24.95 -2.87 -1.46
CA PHE A 106 26.04 -3.44 -2.24
C PHE A 106 26.62 -2.35 -3.15
N ASP A 107 27.91 -2.46 -3.45
CA ASP A 107 28.52 -1.59 -4.46
C ASP A 107 28.09 -2.11 -5.83
N LEU A 108 27.49 -1.25 -6.64
CA LEU A 108 27.16 -1.55 -8.04
C LEU A 108 27.99 -0.63 -8.94
N LYS A 109 28.87 -1.22 -9.74
CA LYS A 109 29.65 -0.52 -10.75
C LYS A 109 29.11 -0.86 -12.13
N VAL A 110 28.69 0.16 -12.87
CA VAL A 110 28.22 0.02 -14.26
C VAL A 110 29.19 0.77 -15.17
N THR A 111 29.70 0.10 -16.20
CA THR A 111 30.60 0.68 -17.19
C THR A 111 30.12 0.40 -18.60
N LEU A 112 30.04 1.44 -19.42
CA LEU A 112 29.79 1.32 -20.86
C LEU A 112 31.06 0.78 -21.54
N VAL A 113 30.93 -0.37 -22.18
CA VAL A 113 32.02 -1.05 -22.89
C VAL A 113 32.00 -0.67 -24.37
N GLU A 114 30.82 -0.62 -24.97
CA GLU A 114 30.65 -0.31 -26.39
C GLU A 114 29.30 0.36 -26.63
N GLU A 115 29.27 1.34 -27.55
CA GLU A 115 28.04 1.98 -28.01
C GLU A 115 28.06 2.07 -29.54
N SER A 116 26.97 1.62 -30.15
CA SER A 116 26.70 1.64 -31.59
C SER A 116 25.29 2.17 -31.84
N MET A 117 24.94 2.47 -33.09
CA MET A 117 23.61 3.03 -33.42
C MET A 117 22.42 2.16 -32.96
N ASN A 118 22.62 0.85 -32.80
CA ASN A 118 21.56 -0.10 -32.47
C ASN A 118 21.78 -0.89 -31.18
N TYR A 119 22.92 -0.74 -30.51
CA TYR A 119 23.20 -1.46 -29.27
C TYR A 119 24.21 -0.73 -28.38
N PHE A 120 24.14 -1.05 -27.10
CA PHE A 120 25.14 -0.70 -26.11
C PHE A 120 25.48 -1.93 -25.29
N ILE A 121 26.75 -2.10 -24.96
CA ILE A 121 27.23 -3.16 -24.08
C ILE A 121 27.58 -2.53 -22.74
N LEU A 122 26.84 -2.91 -21.70
CA LEU A 122 27.09 -2.49 -20.33
C LEU A 122 27.71 -3.66 -19.55
N GLN A 123 28.85 -3.41 -18.93
CA GLN A 123 29.41 -4.30 -17.93
C GLN A 123 28.94 -3.85 -16.55
N THR A 124 28.33 -4.77 -15.81
CA THR A 124 27.87 -4.55 -14.43
C THR A 124 28.69 -5.43 -13.49
N CYS A 125 29.19 -4.86 -12.40
CA CYS A 125 29.92 -5.58 -11.36
C CYS A 125 29.32 -5.21 -10.00
N THR A 126 29.23 -6.20 -9.10
CA THR A 126 28.73 -5.97 -7.75
C THR A 126 29.67 -6.60 -6.71
N LYS A 127 29.82 -5.94 -5.55
CA LYS A 127 30.62 -6.41 -4.42
C LYS A 127 29.80 -6.44 -3.14
#